data_AF-A0A7J8TUE2-F1
#
_entry.id   AF-A0A7J8TUE2-F1
#
_cell.length_a   1.000
_cell.length_b   1.000
_cell.length_c   1.000
_cell.angle_alpha   90.00
_cell.angle_beta   90.00
_cell.angle_gamma   90.00
#
_symmetry.space_group_name_H-M   'P 1'
#
loop_
_entity.id
_entity.type
_entity.pdbx_description
1 polymer ?
#
loop_
_entity_poly.entity_id
_entity_poly.type
_entity_poly.pdbx_seq_one_letter_code
_entity_poly.pdbx_strand_id
1 'polypeptide(L)'
;EIPVVSLNDDGKIVLSEEQGLSDREPVNKEKRKINLSSIPFSLTCVLHKNYILSDPTAEEESIMDTIVTVVLDSSSQLVSLQKPGGTVLAYTSAI
;
A
#
# COMPACT_ATOMS: atom_id res chain seq x y z
N GLU A 1 -9.82 13.83 11.50
CA GLU A 1 -10.18 13.00 12.66
C GLU A 1 -11.64 12.57 12.51
N ILE A 2 -12.02 11.33 12.87
CA ILE A 2 -13.42 10.88 12.76
C ILE A 2 -14.15 11.30 14.04
N PRO A 3 -15.24 12.07 13.97
CA PRO A 3 -15.93 12.56 15.17
C PRO A 3 -16.68 11.45 15.91
N VAL A 4 -16.79 11.59 17.23
CA VAL A 4 -17.53 10.67 18.09
C VAL A 4 -19.03 10.95 17.93
N VAL A 5 -19.81 9.88 17.71
CA VAL A 5 -21.25 9.96 17.47
C VAL A 5 -22.03 8.94 18.31
N SER A 6 -23.27 9.28 18.68
CA SER A 6 -24.24 8.43 19.36
C SER A 6 -25.56 8.33 18.58
N LEU A 7 -26.42 7.38 18.95
CA LEU A 7 -27.73 7.15 18.31
C LEU A 7 -28.86 7.71 19.19
N ASN A 8 -29.69 8.60 18.66
CA ASN A 8 -30.86 9.13 19.38
C ASN A 8 -32.06 8.15 19.34
N ASP A 9 -33.15 8.46 20.06
CA ASP A 9 -34.37 7.63 20.14
C ASP A 9 -35.05 7.38 18.80
N ASP A 10 -34.86 8.31 17.86
CA ASP A 10 -35.40 8.23 16.50
C ASP A 10 -34.50 7.42 15.56
N GLY A 11 -33.42 6.80 16.06
CA GLY A 11 -32.44 6.06 15.26
C GLY A 11 -31.54 6.95 14.40
N LYS A 12 -31.44 8.25 14.70
CA LYS A 12 -30.56 9.21 14.01
C LYS A 12 -29.21 9.33 14.70
N ILE A 13 -28.18 9.57 13.89
CA ILE A 13 -26.80 9.77 14.35
C ILE A 13 -26.64 11.23 14.80
N VAL A 14 -26.19 11.43 16.03
CA VAL A 14 -25.92 12.75 16.61
C VAL A 14 -24.47 12.84 17.08
N LEU A 15 -23.88 14.04 17.04
CA LEU A 15 -22.53 14.29 17.55
C LEU A 15 -22.53 14.18 19.08
N SER A 16 -21.59 13.41 19.64
CA SER A 16 -21.41 13.35 21.09
C SER A 16 -20.41 14.43 21.52
N GLU A 17 -20.87 15.42 22.28
CA GLU A 17 -19.99 16.42 22.90
C GLU A 17 -19.32 15.79 24.14
N GLU A 18 -18.01 16.01 24.30
CA GLU A 18 -17.17 15.33 25.31
C GLU A 18 -17.51 15.70 26.77
N GLN A 19 -18.43 16.64 27.01
CA GLN A 19 -18.80 17.12 28.34
C GLN A 19 -20.32 17.26 28.49
N GLY A 20 -20.99 16.17 28.89
CA GLY A 20 -22.25 16.24 29.62
C GLY A 20 -23.47 15.58 28.94
N LEU A 21 -24.06 14.62 29.66
CA LEU A 21 -25.48 14.22 29.62
C LEU A 21 -26.04 13.74 28.27
N SER A 22 -25.49 12.65 27.75
CA SER A 22 -26.36 11.69 27.04
C SER A 22 -26.14 10.30 27.62
N ASP A 23 -27.21 9.65 28.11
CA ASP A 23 -27.20 8.31 28.72
C ASP A 23 -26.85 7.18 27.73
N ARG A 24 -26.23 7.51 26.59
CA ARG A 24 -26.05 6.61 25.46
C ARG A 24 -24.60 6.46 25.12
N GLU A 25 -24.20 5.21 24.96
CA GLU A 25 -22.83 4.89 24.62
C GLU A 25 -22.49 5.37 23.20
N PRO A 26 -21.38 6.12 23.01
CA PRO A 26 -20.91 6.44 21.68
C PRO A 26 -20.55 5.19 20.87
N VAL A 27 -20.90 5.20 19.58
CA VAL A 27 -20.82 4.03 18.68
C VAL A 27 -19.42 3.86 18.07
N ASN A 28 -18.61 4.91 18.10
CA ASN A 28 -17.27 4.95 17.54
C ASN A 28 -16.21 5.37 18.57
N LYS A 29 -16.26 4.75 19.75
CA LYS A 29 -15.31 5.00 20.85
C LYS A 29 -13.87 4.59 20.51
N GLU A 30 -13.69 3.56 19.70
CA GLU A 30 -12.38 2.93 19.49
C GLU A 30 -11.96 2.92 18.02
N LYS A 31 -10.67 3.19 17.79
CA LYS A 31 -10.03 2.97 16.48
C LYS A 31 -10.14 1.49 16.13
N ARG A 32 -10.99 1.15 15.16
CA ARG A 32 -11.12 -0.22 14.66
C ARG A 32 -9.89 -0.56 13.82
N LYS A 33 -9.23 -1.66 14.16
CA LYS A 33 -8.13 -2.20 13.35
C LYS A 33 -8.70 -2.85 12.10
N ILE A 34 -8.10 -2.56 10.95
CA ILE A 34 -8.35 -3.30 9.71
C ILE A 34 -7.45 -4.53 9.71
N ASN A 35 -8.03 -5.71 9.51
CA ASN A 35 -7.26 -6.94 9.31
C ASN A 35 -6.84 -7.02 7.84
N LEU A 36 -5.55 -6.83 7.57
CA LEU A 36 -4.97 -7.03 6.25
C LEU A 36 -4.63 -8.52 6.08
N SER A 37 -5.06 -9.12 4.97
CA SER A 37 -4.78 -10.53 4.66
C SER A 37 -3.30 -10.77 4.32
N SER A 38 -2.65 -9.79 3.68
CA SER A 38 -1.21 -9.78 3.43
C SER A 38 -0.74 -8.34 3.23
N ILE A 39 0.56 -8.12 3.42
CA ILE A 39 1.22 -6.83 3.20
C ILE A 39 2.17 -7.02 2.02
N PRO A 40 1.78 -6.57 0.81
CA PRO A 40 2.66 -6.68 -0.34
C PRO A 40 3.84 -5.71 -0.21
N PHE A 41 5.01 -6.11 -0.73
CA PHE A 41 6.18 -5.26 -0.86
C PHE A 41 6.66 -5.23 -2.31
N SER A 42 7.07 -4.06 -2.78
CA SER A 42 7.55 -3.85 -4.13
C SER A 42 9.05 -3.62 -4.16
N LEU A 43 9.73 -4.21 -5.15
CA LEU A 43 11.10 -3.89 -5.51
C LEU A 43 11.13 -3.42 -6.96
N THR A 44 11.75 -2.27 -7.18
CA THR A 44 12.03 -1.77 -8.54
C THR A 44 13.48 -2.11 -8.89
N CYS A 45 13.65 -2.65 -10.09
CA CYS A 45 14.94 -3.04 -10.62
C CYS A 45 15.12 -2.44 -12.02
N VAL A 46 16.36 -2.16 -12.37
CA VAL A 46 16.76 -1.83 -13.74
C VAL A 46 17.37 -3.07 -14.39
N LEU A 47 16.96 -3.35 -15.63
CA LEU A 47 17.60 -4.32 -16.49
C LEU A 47 18.56 -3.60 -17.44
N HIS A 48 19.87 -3.79 -17.24
CA HIS A 48 20.89 -3.26 -18.14
C HIS A 48 21.77 -4.38 -18.69
N LYS A 49 21.66 -4.63 -20.00
CA LYS A 49 22.36 -5.74 -20.67
C LYS A 49 22.04 -7.07 -19.97
N ASN A 50 23.03 -7.66 -19.30
CA ASN A 50 22.90 -8.92 -18.58
C ASN A 50 22.89 -8.71 -17.05
N TYR A 51 22.75 -7.49 -16.56
CA TYR A 51 22.79 -7.17 -15.14
C TYR A 51 21.44 -6.67 -14.65
N ILE A 52 21.11 -7.05 -13.42
CA ILE A 52 19.95 -6.54 -12.69
C ILE A 52 20.46 -5.62 -11.59
N LEU A 53 20.07 -4.35 -11.66
CA LEU A 53 20.35 -3.37 -10.60
C LEU A 53 19.10 -3.26 -9.73
N SER A 54 19.27 -3.42 -8.42
CA SER A 54 18.16 -3.33 -7.46
C SER A 54 18.12 -1.93 -6.86
N ASP A 55 16.92 -1.37 -6.75
CA ASP A 55 16.68 -0.05 -6.14
C ASP A 55 17.54 1.08 -6.77
N PRO A 56 17.33 1.36 -8.08
CA PRO A 56 18.13 2.33 -8.79
C PRO A 56 17.98 3.74 -8.20
N THR A 57 19.08 4.48 -8.18
CA THR A 57 19.09 5.92 -7.90
C THR A 57 18.47 6.69 -9.06
N ALA A 58 18.06 7.94 -8.82
CA ALA A 58 17.53 8.82 -9.87
C ALA A 58 18.49 9.01 -11.05
N GLU A 59 19.80 8.94 -10.81
CA GLU A 59 20.83 9.04 -11.84
C GLU A 59 20.86 7.78 -12.71
N GLU A 60 20.72 6.60 -12.11
CA GLU A 60 20.64 5.31 -12.81
C GLU A 60 19.33 5.20 -13.60
N GLU A 61 18.20 5.61 -13.03
CA GLU A 61 16.91 5.63 -13.73
C GLU A 61 16.92 6.55 -14.96
N SER A 62 17.67 7.67 -14.91
CA SER A 62 17.76 8.63 -16.02
C SER A 62 18.48 8.06 -17.25
N ILE A 63 19.42 7.12 -17.04
CA ILE A 63 20.26 6.55 -18.10
C ILE A 63 19.64 5.25 -18.68
N MET A 64 18.69 4.65 -17.96
CA MET A 64 18.28 3.26 -18.18
C MET A 64 16.85 3.16 -18.68
N ASP A 65 16.69 2.54 -19.85
CA ASP A 65 15.39 2.48 -20.55
C ASP A 65 14.47 1.34 -20.08
N THR A 66 14.97 0.36 -19.32
CA THR A 66 14.19 -0.82 -18.91
C THR A 66 14.15 -0.97 -17.40
N ILE A 67 13.02 -0.59 -16.83
CA ILE A 67 12.69 -0.76 -15.42
C ILE A 67 11.71 -1.93 -15.29
N VAL A 68 11.83 -2.70 -14.22
CA VAL A 68 10.90 -3.77 -13.83
C VAL A 68 10.56 -3.59 -12.37
N THR A 69 9.27 -3.58 -12.05
CA THR A 69 8.78 -3.59 -10.67
C THR A 69 8.16 -4.94 -10.37
N VAL A 70 8.63 -5.58 -9.31
CA VAL A 70 8.13 -6.86 -8.81
C VAL A 70 7.44 -6.62 -7.48
N VAL A 71 6.22 -7.12 -7.33
CA VAL A 71 5.46 -7.05 -6.09
C VAL A 71 5.28 -8.45 -5.54
N LEU A 72 5.73 -8.66 -4.31
CA LEU A 72 5.65 -9.93 -3.59
C LEU A 72 4.74 -9.80 -2.38
N ASP A 73 4.10 -10.89 -1.98
CA ASP A 73 3.37 -10.98 -0.71
C ASP A 73 4.29 -11.40 0.45
N SER A 74 3.72 -11.47 1.65
CA SER A 74 4.42 -11.92 2.86
C SER A 74 4.92 -13.38 2.81
N SER A 75 4.45 -14.18 1.86
CA SER A 75 4.85 -15.56 1.61
C SER A 75 5.84 -15.66 0.43
N SER A 76 6.40 -14.53 0.00
CA SER A 76 7.30 -14.42 -1.16
C SER A 76 6.69 -14.90 -2.48
N GLN A 77 5.36 -14.89 -2.58
CA GLN A 77 4.67 -15.20 -3.83
C GLN A 77 4.51 -13.94 -4.68
N LEU A 78 4.61 -14.12 -5.99
CA LEU A 78 4.42 -13.04 -6.95
C LEU A 78 2.97 -12.57 -6.97
N VAL A 79 2.75 -11.31 -6.61
CA VAL A 79 1.45 -10.64 -6.69
C VAL A 79 1.31 -9.90 -8.02
N SER A 80 2.36 -9.20 -8.44
CA SER A 80 2.37 -8.44 -9.68
C SER A 80 3.77 -8.29 -10.24
N LEU A 81 3.87 -8.21 -11.56
CA LEU A 81 5.09 -7.89 -12.28
C LEU A 81 4.78 -6.85 -13.35
N GLN A 82 5.45 -5.72 -13.28
CA GLN A 82 5.26 -4.59 -14.18
C GLN A 82 6.57 -4.32 -14.93
N LYS A 83 6.52 -4.37 -16.26
CA LYS A 83 7.59 -3.88 -17.14
C LYS A 83 7.00 -2.83 -18.09
N PRO A 84 7.09 -1.53 -17.78
CA PRO A 84 6.57 -0.46 -18.63
C PRO A 84 7.42 -0.30 -19.89
N GLY A 85 7.25 -1.19 -20.87
CA GLY A 85 8.00 -1.13 -22.13
C GLY A 85 9.51 -1.34 -21.96
N GLY A 86 10.29 -0.92 -22.95
CA GLY A 86 11.76 -1.05 -22.94
C GLY A 86 12.31 -2.18 -23.81
N THR A 87 13.48 -1.91 -24.39
CA THR A 87 14.13 -2.70 -25.44
C THR A 87 14.68 -4.03 -24.94
N VAL A 88 15.02 -4.13 -23.65
CA VAL A 88 15.64 -5.34 -23.08
C VAL A 88 14.59 -6.42 -22.87
N LEU A 89 14.68 -7.54 -23.59
CA LEU A 89 13.89 -8.73 -23.28
C LEU A 89 14.59 -9.49 -22.15
N ALA A 90 13.84 -9.90 -21.13
CA ALA A 90 14.37 -10.64 -19.99
C ALA A 90 14.54 -12.12 -20.36
N TYR A 91 15.54 -12.46 -21.19
CA TYR A 91 15.77 -13.85 -21.61
C TYR A 91 16.66 -14.65 -20.65
N THR A 92 17.55 -14.00 -19.89
CA THR A 92 18.33 -14.51 -18.73
C THR A 92 19.25 -13.37 -18.31
N SER A 93 19.16 -12.90 -17.07
CA SER A 93 20.02 -11.85 -16.53
C SER A 93 20.74 -12.37 -15.29
N ALA A 94 21.99 -11.96 -15.11
CA ALA A 94 22.77 -12.21 -13.91
C ALA A 94 22.49 -11.10 -12.87
N ILE A 95 22.57 -11.49 -11.59
CA ILE A 95 22.46 -10.59 -10.45
C ILE A 95 23.86 -10.04 -10.15
#